data_AF-A0A5C7LLM2-F1
#
_entry.id   AF-A0A5C7LLM2-F1
#
_cell.length_a   1.000
_cell.length_b   1.000
_cell.length_c   1.000
_cell.angle_alpha   90.00
_cell.angle_beta   90.00
_cell.angle_gamma   90.00
#
_symmetry.space_group_name_H-M   'P 1'
#
loop_
_entity.id
_entity.type
_entity.pdbx_description
1 polymer ?
#
loop_
_entity_poly.entity_id
_entity_poly.type
_entity_poly.pdbx_seq_one_letter_code
_entity_poly.pdbx_strand_id
1 'polypeptide(L)'
;MVSGYADLWTCQSRLLGQKRKNGEVGLDRRDARPYPARVHFDVDPCTIGLCVLGSHAYGMGTPQSDVDIRGVCIPPRTIRNSFHKTFEQWQSPAQVGSWGPKSEYALSQLDGTAADSYVTCASTADVTVFSLTKFVGLAAKANPNILELLFCADQHLLYSAPAWDELRAARQLFLSKKCMHTYSGYAHSQLHKIKGHRAWLLDPPARKPTRGDFGLPEESVLPANVRSAIDEATAATIRQWGVDEGLDEILTGAALDVLRERMVDFQQAVIGVNRDQLDDAIHEVAASSLGLSDGVLAAVKAERAYRQSSKHWQSYVQWQTNRNPARAEMEAKFGYDLKHASHLVRLMRTGTEILRDGDLRVLRPDADELLAIRKGAYTYEQVLEIAATEEAAMKAAMLTSRLPKTPDHEKIDAILLATLDRSP
;
A
#
# COMPACT_ATOMS: atom_id res chain seq x y z
N MET A 1 50.06 -37.06 -30.42
CA MET A 1 48.67 -36.80 -29.97
C MET A 1 48.51 -35.30 -29.83
N VAL A 2 47.96 -34.70 -30.88
CA VAL A 2 47.66 -33.27 -31.02
C VAL A 2 46.16 -33.11 -30.79
N SER A 3 45.73 -32.15 -29.98
CA SER A 3 44.48 -31.40 -30.20
C SER A 3 44.24 -30.37 -29.11
N GLY A 4 44.06 -29.12 -29.54
CA GLY A 4 42.86 -28.37 -29.18
C GLY A 4 43.05 -27.19 -28.23
N TYR A 5 43.46 -26.03 -28.75
CA TYR A 5 42.94 -24.69 -28.43
C TYR A 5 43.53 -23.68 -29.44
N ALA A 6 42.72 -22.71 -29.89
CA ALA A 6 42.86 -21.84 -31.09
C ALA A 6 42.40 -22.57 -32.37
N ASP A 7 41.44 -22.12 -33.17
CA ASP A 7 40.94 -20.79 -33.54
C ASP A 7 39.45 -20.88 -33.92
N LEU A 8 38.74 -19.75 -33.87
CA LEU A 8 37.86 -19.23 -34.95
C LEU A 8 36.96 -18.11 -34.39
N TRP A 9 37.62 -17.04 -33.93
CA TRP A 9 37.03 -15.72 -33.76
C TRP A 9 37.37 -14.89 -35.00
N THR A 10 36.74 -15.18 -36.14
CA THR A 10 36.65 -14.30 -37.33
C THR A 10 35.91 -15.03 -38.45
N CYS A 11 34.63 -14.75 -38.66
CA CYS A 11 34.08 -14.58 -40.01
C CYS A 11 32.66 -14.00 -39.97
N GLN A 12 32.42 -13.00 -40.81
CA GLN A 12 31.13 -12.46 -41.22
C GLN A 12 30.47 -11.34 -40.40
N SER A 13 31.27 -10.33 -40.07
CA SER A 13 30.86 -8.95 -40.35
C SER A 13 31.01 -8.65 -41.86
N ARG A 14 29.95 -8.86 -42.65
CA ARG A 14 29.70 -8.23 -43.96
C ARG A 14 28.33 -8.69 -44.48
N LEU A 15 27.32 -7.84 -44.32
CA LEU A 15 26.25 -7.57 -45.28
C LEU A 15 25.34 -6.47 -44.68
N LEU A 16 25.88 -5.25 -44.63
CA LEU A 16 25.09 -4.04 -44.57
C LEU A 16 24.49 -3.79 -45.95
N GLY A 17 23.17 -3.62 -46.01
CA GLY A 17 22.53 -2.87 -47.09
C GLY A 17 21.31 -3.54 -47.71
N GLN A 18 20.12 -3.26 -47.17
CA GLN A 18 18.94 -2.89 -47.97
C GLN A 18 17.84 -2.26 -47.09
N LYS A 19 17.50 -1.00 -47.39
CA LYS A 19 16.31 -0.29 -46.90
C LYS A 19 15.06 -0.86 -47.58
N ARG A 20 13.98 -1.19 -46.84
CA ARG A 20 12.54 -0.93 -47.13
C ARG A 20 11.75 -1.04 -45.80
N LYS A 21 11.21 0.06 -45.28
CA LYS A 21 9.84 0.63 -45.43
C LYS A 21 8.72 -0.16 -44.71
N ASN A 22 8.16 0.54 -43.71
CA ASN A 22 6.82 0.51 -43.13
C ASN A 22 6.43 -0.65 -42.20
N GLY A 23 6.44 -0.32 -40.89
CA GLY A 23 5.31 -0.60 -39.98
C GLY A 23 5.18 -2.02 -39.48
N GLU A 24 6.05 -2.45 -38.56
CA GLU A 24 5.77 -3.56 -37.63
C GLU A 24 6.64 -3.39 -36.38
N VAL A 25 6.00 -3.47 -35.22
CA VAL A 25 6.61 -3.30 -33.89
C VAL A 25 7.47 -4.53 -33.58
N GLY A 26 8.79 -4.38 -33.65
CA GLY A 26 9.74 -5.42 -33.27
C GLY A 26 9.76 -5.64 -31.77
N LEU A 27 9.10 -6.71 -31.31
CA LEU A 27 9.31 -7.29 -29.98
C LEU A 27 10.74 -7.84 -29.88
N ASP A 28 11.49 -7.32 -28.92
CA ASP A 28 12.80 -7.85 -28.54
C ASP A 28 12.66 -9.31 -28.05
N ARG A 29 13.17 -10.28 -28.83
CA ARG A 29 13.08 -11.72 -28.58
C ARG A 29 14.25 -12.26 -27.74
N ARG A 30 14.75 -11.47 -26.79
CA ARG A 30 15.83 -11.90 -25.88
C ARG A 30 15.56 -11.57 -24.41
N ASP A 31 14.34 -11.81 -23.91
CA ASP A 31 14.09 -12.12 -22.48
C ASP A 31 12.63 -12.54 -22.15
N ALA A 32 12.01 -13.40 -22.96
CA ALA A 32 10.67 -13.91 -22.67
C ALA A 32 10.71 -15.09 -21.67
N ARG A 33 11.09 -14.83 -20.40
CA ARG A 33 10.74 -15.76 -19.31
C ARG A 33 9.21 -15.75 -19.17
N PRO A 34 8.51 -16.90 -19.26
CA PRO A 34 7.06 -16.91 -19.11
C PRO A 34 6.75 -16.69 -17.63
N TYR A 35 6.51 -15.45 -17.24
CA TYR A 35 5.85 -15.17 -15.97
C TYR A 35 4.51 -15.94 -15.95
N PRO A 36 4.13 -16.56 -14.82
CA PRO A 36 2.89 -17.30 -14.76
C PRO A 36 1.72 -16.39 -15.09
N ALA A 37 0.84 -16.83 -15.98
CA ALA A 37 -0.34 -16.08 -16.37
C ALA A 37 -1.29 -15.98 -15.17
N ARG A 38 -1.81 -14.78 -14.90
CA ARG A 38 -2.92 -14.61 -13.96
C ARG A 38 -4.16 -15.25 -14.57
N VAL A 39 -4.78 -16.17 -13.84
CA VAL A 39 -5.95 -16.90 -14.31
C VAL A 39 -7.20 -16.53 -13.54
N HIS A 40 -8.32 -16.46 -14.24
CA HIS A 40 -9.65 -16.36 -13.66
C HIS A 40 -10.29 -17.75 -13.64
N PHE A 41 -10.97 -18.06 -12.54
CA PHE A 41 -11.80 -19.26 -12.39
C PHE A 41 -13.03 -18.87 -11.56
N ASP A 42 -14.04 -19.73 -11.51
CA ASP A 42 -15.20 -19.51 -10.66
C ASP A 42 -14.78 -19.62 -9.19
N VAL A 43 -14.76 -18.48 -8.49
CA VAL A 43 -14.31 -18.40 -7.10
C VAL A 43 -15.38 -18.87 -6.11
N ASP A 44 -16.64 -19.01 -6.51
CA ASP A 44 -17.73 -19.43 -5.63
C ASP A 44 -17.41 -20.75 -4.93
N PRO A 45 -17.24 -21.88 -5.65
CA PRO A 45 -17.11 -23.20 -5.03
C PRO A 45 -15.87 -23.29 -4.14
N CYS A 46 -14.87 -22.44 -4.40
CA CYS A 46 -13.61 -22.39 -3.69
C CYS A 46 -13.63 -21.46 -2.47
N THR A 47 -14.65 -20.60 -2.32
CA THR A 47 -14.73 -19.65 -1.20
C THR A 47 -15.03 -20.39 0.10
N ILE A 48 -14.19 -20.17 1.11
CA ILE A 48 -14.29 -20.80 2.44
C ILE A 48 -14.81 -19.84 3.50
N GLY A 49 -14.68 -18.53 3.30
CA GLY A 49 -15.14 -17.51 4.25
C GLY A 49 -15.48 -16.20 3.56
N LEU A 50 -16.53 -15.54 4.00
CA LEU A 50 -17.01 -14.26 3.46
C LEU A 50 -17.57 -13.39 4.59
N CYS A 51 -17.18 -12.12 4.65
CA CYS A 51 -17.62 -11.18 5.67
C CYS A 51 -17.92 -9.80 5.07
N VAL A 52 -18.80 -9.05 5.73
CA VAL A 52 -18.86 -7.60 5.58
C VAL A 52 -17.73 -6.97 6.41
N LEU A 53 -16.98 -6.06 5.80
CA LEU A 53 -15.93 -5.27 6.43
C LEU A 53 -16.18 -3.77 6.23
N GLY A 54 -15.19 -2.95 6.61
CA GLY A 54 -15.25 -1.51 6.42
C GLY A 54 -16.20 -0.84 7.41
N SER A 55 -16.82 0.26 6.98
CA SER A 55 -17.56 1.17 7.86
C SER A 55 -18.66 0.47 8.67
N HIS A 56 -19.39 -0.47 8.06
CA HIS A 56 -20.42 -1.23 8.74
C HIS A 56 -19.86 -2.17 9.80
N ALA A 57 -18.78 -2.90 9.50
CA ALA A 57 -18.15 -3.79 10.47
C ALA A 57 -17.56 -3.03 11.67
N TYR A 58 -17.20 -1.75 11.46
CA TYR A 58 -16.75 -0.86 12.52
C TYR A 58 -17.88 -0.26 13.35
N GLY A 59 -19.16 -0.46 12.99
CA GLY A 59 -20.30 0.23 13.62
C GLY A 59 -20.46 1.69 13.18
N MET A 60 -19.79 2.09 12.09
CA MET A 60 -19.79 3.44 11.52
C MET A 60 -20.56 3.51 10.19
N GLY A 61 -21.34 2.48 9.86
CA GLY A 61 -22.15 2.43 8.66
C GLY A 61 -23.25 3.50 8.69
N THR A 62 -23.53 4.07 7.53
CA THR A 62 -24.68 4.98 7.30
C THR A 62 -25.42 4.50 6.05
N PRO A 63 -26.67 4.93 5.79
CA PRO A 63 -27.40 4.49 4.59
C PRO A 63 -26.69 4.81 3.25
N GLN A 64 -25.75 5.77 3.26
CA GLN A 64 -24.93 6.18 2.12
C GLN A 64 -23.55 5.50 2.10
N SER A 65 -23.25 4.63 3.06
CA SER A 65 -21.96 3.95 3.12
C SER A 65 -21.86 2.83 2.08
N ASP A 66 -20.66 2.69 1.56
CA ASP A 66 -20.22 1.56 0.77
C ASP A 66 -20.20 0.29 1.64
N VAL A 67 -20.57 -0.84 1.02
CA VAL A 67 -20.49 -2.17 1.64
C VAL A 67 -19.28 -2.89 1.07
N ASP A 68 -18.27 -3.09 1.90
CA ASP A 68 -17.10 -3.88 1.56
C ASP A 68 -17.34 -5.34 1.92
N ILE A 69 -17.47 -6.23 0.93
CA ILE A 69 -17.49 -7.67 1.17
C ILE A 69 -16.09 -8.21 0.91
N ARG A 70 -15.52 -8.93 1.88
CA ARG A 70 -14.22 -9.61 1.71
C ARG A 70 -14.30 -11.07 2.06
N GLY A 71 -13.57 -11.88 1.31
CA GLY A 71 -13.54 -13.32 1.51
C GLY A 71 -12.20 -13.95 1.21
N VAL A 72 -12.15 -15.25 1.49
CA VAL A 72 -10.98 -16.10 1.24
C VAL A 72 -11.44 -17.34 0.50
N CYS A 73 -10.71 -17.72 -0.54
CA CYS A 73 -10.92 -18.95 -1.29
C CYS A 73 -9.66 -19.81 -1.34
N ILE A 74 -9.86 -21.11 -1.56
CA ILE A 74 -8.78 -22.06 -1.83
C ILE A 74 -8.82 -22.37 -3.33
N PRO A 75 -7.89 -21.82 -4.13
CA PRO A 75 -7.90 -22.06 -5.57
C PRO A 75 -7.73 -23.55 -5.89
N PRO A 76 -8.29 -24.05 -7.02
CA PRO A 76 -8.12 -25.42 -7.45
C PRO A 76 -6.65 -25.83 -7.51
N ARG A 77 -6.33 -27.09 -7.19
CA ARG A 77 -4.95 -27.61 -7.22
C ARG A 77 -4.23 -27.35 -8.56
N THR A 78 -4.96 -27.40 -9.68
CA THR A 78 -4.44 -27.11 -11.03
C THR A 78 -4.02 -25.66 -11.25
N ILE A 79 -4.40 -24.75 -10.33
CA ILE A 79 -4.01 -23.34 -10.30
C ILE A 79 -3.00 -23.12 -9.17
N ARG A 80 -3.32 -23.50 -7.92
CA ARG A 80 -2.45 -23.22 -6.75
C ARG A 80 -1.10 -23.95 -6.77
N ASN A 81 -0.99 -25.10 -7.45
CA ASN A 81 0.27 -25.83 -7.63
C ASN A 81 0.86 -25.68 -9.05
N SER A 82 0.34 -24.75 -9.86
CA SER A 82 0.82 -24.57 -11.23
C SER A 82 2.11 -23.77 -11.30
N PHE A 83 3.05 -24.19 -12.14
CA PHE A 83 4.19 -23.35 -12.52
C PHE A 83 3.80 -22.23 -13.50
N HIS A 84 2.69 -22.39 -14.23
CA HIS A 84 2.30 -21.48 -15.32
C HIS A 84 1.10 -20.59 -14.98
N LYS A 85 0.41 -20.84 -13.86
CA LYS A 85 -0.81 -20.13 -13.47
C LYS A 85 -0.66 -19.58 -12.06
N THR A 86 -1.14 -18.36 -11.85
CA THR A 86 -1.24 -17.77 -10.50
C THR A 86 -2.61 -17.17 -10.27
N PHE A 87 -3.07 -17.23 -9.02
CA PHE A 87 -4.26 -16.54 -8.56
C PHE A 87 -4.00 -15.93 -7.18
N GLU A 88 -4.17 -14.62 -7.11
CA GLU A 88 -3.90 -13.83 -5.91
C GLU A 88 -5.18 -13.32 -5.26
N GLN A 89 -6.07 -12.75 -6.07
CA GLN A 89 -7.37 -12.27 -5.65
C GLN A 89 -8.31 -12.11 -6.83
N TRP A 90 -9.60 -12.07 -6.55
CA TRP A 90 -10.67 -11.71 -7.47
C TRP A 90 -11.45 -10.52 -6.90
N GLN A 91 -11.89 -9.63 -7.78
CA GLN A 91 -12.66 -8.44 -7.40
C GLN A 91 -13.79 -8.19 -8.40
N SER A 92 -14.95 -7.77 -7.89
CA SER A 92 -16.11 -7.40 -8.70
C SER A 92 -17.04 -6.50 -7.89
N PRO A 93 -17.84 -5.64 -8.55
CA PRO A 93 -19.05 -5.12 -7.93
C PRO A 93 -19.92 -6.26 -7.44
N ALA A 94 -20.59 -6.07 -6.29
CA ALA A 94 -21.45 -7.09 -5.73
C ALA A 94 -22.81 -7.07 -6.44
N GLN A 95 -23.03 -8.10 -7.24
CA GLN A 95 -24.31 -8.34 -7.92
C GLN A 95 -24.71 -9.79 -7.69
N VAL A 96 -26.01 -10.05 -7.71
CA VAL A 96 -26.52 -11.43 -7.73
C VAL A 96 -25.89 -12.17 -8.92
N GLY A 97 -25.27 -13.31 -8.62
CA GLY A 97 -24.52 -14.14 -9.56
C GLY A 97 -23.07 -13.71 -9.81
N SER A 98 -22.62 -12.54 -9.33
CA SER A 98 -21.29 -12.01 -9.69
C SER A 98 -20.11 -12.86 -9.22
N TRP A 99 -20.26 -13.63 -8.13
CA TRP A 99 -19.29 -14.65 -7.73
C TRP A 99 -19.94 -16.01 -7.51
N GLY A 100 -21.05 -16.32 -8.20
CA GLY A 100 -21.76 -17.61 -8.14
C GLY A 100 -22.84 -17.71 -7.04
N PRO A 101 -23.36 -18.91 -6.72
CA PRO A 101 -24.55 -19.08 -5.86
C PRO A 101 -24.44 -18.52 -4.44
N LYS A 102 -23.23 -18.46 -3.85
CA LYS A 102 -23.06 -17.82 -2.53
C LYS A 102 -23.29 -16.33 -2.60
N SER A 103 -23.22 -15.70 -3.78
CA SER A 103 -23.55 -14.29 -3.93
C SER A 103 -25.02 -14.01 -3.66
N GLU A 104 -25.93 -14.88 -4.10
CA GLU A 104 -27.36 -14.76 -3.80
C GLU A 104 -27.62 -14.87 -2.31
N TYR A 105 -27.06 -15.89 -1.67
CA TYR A 105 -27.21 -16.07 -0.23
C TYR A 105 -26.61 -14.90 0.55
N ALA A 106 -25.35 -14.52 0.28
CA ALA A 106 -24.67 -13.44 0.96
C ALA A 106 -25.41 -12.10 0.80
N LEU A 107 -25.88 -11.76 -0.40
CA LEU A 107 -26.65 -10.54 -0.65
C LEU A 107 -28.04 -10.62 0.02
N SER A 108 -28.68 -11.80 0.08
CA SER A 108 -29.95 -11.94 0.80
C SER A 108 -29.83 -11.69 2.31
N GLN A 109 -28.68 -12.00 2.91
CA GLN A 109 -28.41 -11.69 4.33
C GLN A 109 -28.25 -10.18 4.56
N LEU A 110 -27.89 -9.43 3.52
CA LEU A 110 -27.84 -7.97 3.55
C LEU A 110 -29.23 -7.35 3.43
N ASP A 111 -30.16 -8.06 2.77
CA ASP A 111 -31.50 -7.59 2.39
C ASP A 111 -32.62 -7.83 3.44
N GLY A 112 -32.36 -8.49 4.58
CA GLY A 112 -33.44 -8.99 5.48
C GLY A 112 -33.31 -8.74 6.99
N THR A 113 -34.27 -7.97 7.54
CA THR A 113 -34.89 -8.07 8.90
C THR A 113 -34.20 -7.52 10.16
N ALA A 114 -33.31 -6.54 10.05
CA ALA A 114 -32.97 -5.68 11.20
C ALA A 114 -33.13 -4.22 10.82
N ALA A 115 -33.40 -3.34 11.79
CA ALA A 115 -33.44 -1.88 11.58
C ALA A 115 -32.11 -1.30 11.02
N ASP A 116 -31.06 -2.11 10.95
CA ASP A 116 -29.71 -1.83 10.45
C ASP A 116 -29.39 -2.49 9.08
N SER A 117 -30.41 -2.88 8.33
CA SER A 117 -30.26 -3.63 7.09
C SER A 117 -29.45 -2.86 6.02
N TYR A 118 -28.46 -3.52 5.42
CA TYR A 118 -27.60 -3.05 4.32
C TYR A 118 -28.35 -2.79 2.98
N VAL A 119 -29.69 -2.79 3.01
CA VAL A 119 -30.61 -2.97 1.88
C VAL A 119 -30.54 -1.83 0.85
N THR A 120 -30.12 -0.63 1.23
CA THR A 120 -30.08 0.49 0.26
C THR A 120 -28.79 0.56 -0.55
N CYS A 121 -27.76 -0.23 -0.22
CA CYS A 121 -26.41 -0.09 -0.78
C CYS A 121 -25.89 -1.34 -1.51
N ALA A 122 -26.69 -2.40 -1.69
CA ALA A 122 -26.27 -3.59 -2.44
C ALA A 122 -25.79 -3.26 -3.87
N SER A 123 -26.34 -2.21 -4.50
CA SER A 123 -25.89 -1.69 -5.81
C SER A 123 -24.51 -1.00 -5.81
N THR A 124 -23.91 -0.79 -4.64
CA THR A 124 -22.62 -0.12 -4.41
C THR A 124 -21.63 -0.98 -3.63
N ALA A 125 -21.96 -2.25 -3.40
CA ALA A 125 -21.09 -3.15 -2.67
C ALA A 125 -19.92 -3.60 -3.56
N ASP A 126 -18.73 -3.71 -2.99
CA ASP A 126 -17.55 -4.24 -3.67
C ASP A 126 -17.15 -5.56 -3.02
N VAL A 127 -16.87 -6.58 -3.83
CA VAL A 127 -16.43 -7.89 -3.33
C VAL A 127 -14.97 -8.11 -3.67
N THR A 128 -14.19 -8.52 -2.68
CA THR A 128 -12.80 -8.97 -2.87
C THR A 128 -12.59 -10.34 -2.23
N VAL A 129 -12.24 -11.34 -3.03
CA VAL A 129 -11.91 -12.69 -2.55
C VAL A 129 -10.44 -12.97 -2.77
N PHE A 130 -9.69 -13.21 -1.69
CA PHE A 130 -8.26 -13.49 -1.72
C PHE A 130 -7.99 -15.00 -1.82
N SER A 131 -6.90 -15.40 -2.45
CA SER A 131 -6.38 -16.75 -2.27
C SER A 131 -5.95 -16.96 -0.81
N LEU A 132 -6.17 -18.18 -0.28
CA LEU A 132 -5.81 -18.51 1.11
C LEU A 132 -4.33 -18.21 1.41
N THR A 133 -3.42 -18.59 0.51
CA THR A 133 -1.98 -18.35 0.67
C THR A 133 -1.66 -16.85 0.73
N LYS A 134 -2.24 -16.03 -0.17
CA LYS A 134 -2.05 -14.58 -0.14
C LYS A 134 -2.60 -13.98 1.15
N PHE A 135 -3.82 -14.38 1.51
CA PHE A 135 -4.49 -13.92 2.72
C PHE A 135 -3.65 -14.19 3.96
N VAL A 136 -3.23 -15.44 4.18
CA VAL A 136 -2.40 -15.84 5.32
C VAL A 136 -1.08 -15.06 5.32
N GLY A 137 -0.42 -14.93 4.16
CA GLY A 137 0.83 -14.17 4.05
C GLY A 137 0.68 -12.68 4.40
N LEU A 138 -0.43 -12.05 4.01
CA LEU A 138 -0.71 -10.65 4.36
C LEU A 138 -1.17 -10.48 5.82
N ALA A 139 -1.96 -11.41 6.35
CA ALA A 139 -2.38 -11.42 7.75
C ALA A 139 -1.18 -11.60 8.69
N ALA A 140 -0.24 -12.51 8.36
CA ALA A 140 1.01 -12.70 9.10
C ALA A 140 1.99 -11.52 8.98
N LYS A 141 1.74 -10.60 8.04
CA LYS A 141 2.42 -9.29 7.96
C LYS A 141 1.68 -8.20 8.74
N ALA A 142 0.63 -8.53 9.49
CA ALA A 142 -0.20 -7.60 10.24
C ALA A 142 -0.78 -6.45 9.37
N ASN A 143 -1.20 -6.77 8.14
CA ASN A 143 -1.86 -5.79 7.27
C ASN A 143 -3.26 -5.45 7.81
N PRO A 144 -3.56 -4.17 8.19
CA PRO A 144 -4.84 -3.81 8.81
C PRO A 144 -6.07 -4.17 7.97
N ASN A 145 -5.99 -4.02 6.65
CA ASN A 145 -7.13 -4.30 5.75
C ASN A 145 -7.41 -5.79 5.54
N ILE A 146 -6.52 -6.66 6.03
CA ILE A 146 -6.60 -8.11 5.86
C ILE A 146 -6.83 -8.79 7.19
N LEU A 147 -6.08 -8.39 8.21
CA LEU A 147 -6.10 -8.98 9.54
C LEU A 147 -7.49 -8.89 10.17
N GLU A 148 -8.19 -7.78 9.97
CA GLU A 148 -9.57 -7.56 10.44
C GLU A 148 -10.55 -8.65 9.99
N LEU A 149 -10.32 -9.31 8.85
CA LEU A 149 -11.20 -10.37 8.37
C LEU A 149 -11.25 -11.57 9.33
N LEU A 150 -10.14 -11.90 10.01
CA LEU A 150 -10.11 -12.97 11.03
C LEU A 150 -10.87 -12.62 12.30
N PHE A 151 -10.98 -11.32 12.60
CA PHE A 151 -11.56 -10.76 13.82
C PHE A 151 -12.95 -10.16 13.59
N CYS A 152 -13.49 -10.34 12.39
CA CYS A 152 -14.83 -9.91 12.04
C CYS A 152 -15.85 -10.53 13.02
N ALA A 153 -16.83 -9.74 13.46
CA ALA A 153 -17.89 -10.21 14.33
C ALA A 153 -18.84 -11.16 13.60
N ASP A 154 -19.45 -12.11 14.31
CA ASP A 154 -20.29 -13.14 13.70
C ASP A 154 -21.53 -12.56 12.99
N GLN A 155 -22.06 -11.43 13.46
CA GLN A 155 -23.15 -10.71 12.79
C GLN A 155 -22.79 -10.18 11.38
N HIS A 156 -21.50 -10.11 11.06
CA HIS A 156 -20.99 -9.65 9.76
C HIS A 156 -20.44 -10.81 8.93
N LEU A 157 -20.59 -12.06 9.40
CA LEU A 157 -20.18 -13.26 8.68
C LEU A 157 -21.27 -13.67 7.70
N LEU A 158 -20.99 -13.59 6.40
CA LEU A 158 -21.94 -13.93 5.34
C LEU A 158 -21.86 -15.40 4.93
N TYR A 159 -20.69 -16.01 5.08
CA TYR A 159 -20.46 -17.42 4.81
C TYR A 159 -19.26 -17.93 5.58
N SER A 160 -19.36 -19.15 6.11
CA SER A 160 -18.26 -19.86 6.76
C SER A 160 -18.29 -21.34 6.42
N ALA A 161 -17.15 -21.87 5.99
CA ALA A 161 -16.88 -23.29 5.90
C ALA A 161 -16.00 -23.73 7.08
N PRO A 162 -15.95 -25.03 7.43
CA PRO A 162 -15.12 -25.52 8.54
C PRO A 162 -13.65 -25.10 8.47
N ALA A 163 -13.09 -25.04 7.27
CA ALA A 163 -11.73 -24.55 7.02
C ALA A 163 -11.52 -23.09 7.47
N TRP A 164 -12.53 -22.23 7.31
CA TRP A 164 -12.48 -20.84 7.75
C TRP A 164 -12.67 -20.72 9.26
N ASP A 165 -13.56 -21.51 9.85
CA ASP A 165 -13.76 -21.55 11.30
C ASP A 165 -12.48 -21.93 12.04
N GLU A 166 -11.73 -22.92 11.54
CA GLU A 166 -10.44 -23.32 12.10
C GLU A 166 -9.41 -22.18 12.02
N LEU A 167 -9.33 -21.49 10.88
CA LEU A 167 -8.42 -20.36 10.72
C LEU A 167 -8.79 -19.18 11.63
N ARG A 168 -10.09 -18.87 11.77
CA ARG A 168 -10.60 -17.85 12.71
C ARG A 168 -10.36 -18.24 14.16
N ALA A 169 -10.48 -19.51 14.52
CA ALA A 169 -10.16 -20.00 15.86
C ALA A 169 -8.68 -19.76 16.21
N ALA A 170 -7.81 -19.85 15.21
CA ALA A 170 -6.38 -19.60 15.33
C ALA A 170 -5.95 -18.12 15.17
N ARG A 171 -6.88 -17.17 15.05
CA ARG A 171 -6.60 -15.74 14.74
C ARG A 171 -5.56 -15.07 15.65
N GLN A 172 -5.48 -15.49 16.91
CA GLN A 172 -4.52 -14.95 17.88
C GLN A 172 -3.07 -15.24 17.50
N LEU A 173 -2.79 -16.28 16.71
CA LEU A 173 -1.45 -16.58 16.21
C LEU A 173 -0.89 -15.49 15.28
N PHE A 174 -1.78 -14.70 14.66
CA PHE A 174 -1.41 -13.64 13.72
C PHE A 174 -1.03 -12.32 14.40
N LEU A 175 -1.42 -12.11 15.67
CA LEU A 175 -1.10 -10.89 16.40
C LEU A 175 0.36 -10.90 16.87
N SER A 176 1.04 -9.77 16.67
CA SER A 176 2.42 -9.59 17.09
C SER A 176 2.73 -8.11 17.26
N LYS A 177 3.89 -7.82 17.86
CA LYS A 177 4.42 -6.46 17.97
C LYS A 177 4.67 -5.77 16.62
N LYS A 178 4.65 -6.50 15.49
CA LYS A 178 4.66 -5.89 14.14
C LYS A 178 3.50 -4.92 13.91
N CYS A 179 2.38 -5.08 14.63
CA CYS A 179 1.22 -4.18 14.52
C CYS A 179 1.58 -2.73 14.82
N MET A 180 2.57 -2.46 15.68
CA MET A 180 3.10 -1.12 15.91
C MET A 180 3.46 -0.42 14.60
N HIS A 181 4.31 -1.07 13.80
CA HIS A 181 4.83 -0.48 12.57
C HIS A 181 3.79 -0.44 11.46
N THR A 182 2.97 -1.49 11.32
CA THR A 182 1.98 -1.53 10.25
C THR A 182 0.84 -0.55 10.48
N TYR A 183 0.22 -0.55 11.66
CA TYR A 183 -0.86 0.40 11.95
C TYR A 183 -0.35 1.85 11.94
N SER A 184 0.82 2.14 12.51
CA SER A 184 1.45 3.47 12.41
C SER A 184 1.70 3.87 10.95
N GLY A 185 2.28 2.99 10.11
CA GLY A 185 2.55 3.30 8.71
C GLY A 185 1.28 3.60 7.89
N TYR A 186 0.20 2.85 8.12
CA TYR A 186 -1.10 3.13 7.49
C TYR A 186 -1.71 4.43 8.02
N ALA A 187 -1.59 4.70 9.31
CA ALA A 187 -2.07 5.93 9.96
C ALA A 187 -1.31 7.16 9.42
N HIS A 188 0.02 7.12 9.38
CA HIS A 188 0.85 8.16 8.77
C HIS A 188 0.51 8.39 7.30
N SER A 189 0.19 7.33 6.56
CA SER A 189 -0.31 7.46 5.18
C SER A 189 -1.66 8.19 5.10
N GLN A 190 -2.56 8.02 6.07
CA GLN A 190 -3.78 8.84 6.14
C GLN A 190 -3.45 10.30 6.47
N LEU A 191 -2.58 10.53 7.45
CA LEU A 191 -2.14 11.87 7.84
C LEU A 191 -1.50 12.63 6.67
N HIS A 192 -0.65 11.96 5.88
CA HIS A 192 -0.05 12.52 4.68
C HIS A 192 -1.11 12.97 3.66
N LYS A 193 -2.16 12.16 3.45
CA LYS A 193 -3.28 12.53 2.58
C LYS A 193 -4.07 13.73 3.13
N ILE A 194 -4.34 13.75 4.43
CA ILE A 194 -5.03 14.90 5.08
C ILE A 194 -4.24 16.18 4.84
N LYS A 195 -2.93 16.16 5.12
CA LYS A 195 -2.04 17.32 4.92
C LYS A 195 -1.96 17.73 3.45
N GLY A 196 -1.78 16.78 2.54
CA GLY A 196 -1.68 17.03 1.10
C GLY A 196 -2.96 17.62 0.51
N HIS A 197 -4.13 17.04 0.84
CA HIS A 197 -5.41 17.57 0.38
C HIS A 197 -5.68 18.95 0.97
N ARG A 198 -5.40 19.16 2.27
CA ARG A 198 -5.53 20.49 2.89
C ARG A 198 -4.63 21.53 2.22
N ALA A 199 -3.39 21.17 1.89
CA ALA A 199 -2.50 22.07 1.15
C ALA A 199 -3.12 22.49 -0.19
N TRP A 200 -3.69 21.55 -0.95
CA TRP A 200 -4.40 21.86 -2.20
C TRP A 200 -5.68 22.68 -2.02
N LEU A 201 -6.38 22.53 -0.88
CA LEU A 201 -7.56 23.34 -0.58
C LEU A 201 -7.19 24.80 -0.24
N LEU A 202 -6.08 25.00 0.47
CA LEU A 202 -5.64 26.31 0.94
C LEU A 202 -4.84 27.07 -0.12
N ASP A 203 -3.98 26.37 -0.86
CA ASP A 203 -3.10 26.92 -1.89
C ASP A 203 -3.06 25.98 -3.11
N PRO A 204 -4.13 25.95 -3.93
CA PRO A 204 -4.19 25.10 -5.11
C PRO A 204 -3.18 25.56 -6.16
N PRO A 205 -2.51 24.62 -6.86
CA PRO A 205 -1.69 24.96 -8.02
C PRO A 205 -2.50 25.76 -9.06
N ALA A 206 -1.99 26.93 -9.47
CA ALA A 206 -2.71 27.84 -10.37
C ALA A 206 -2.69 27.41 -11.85
N ARG A 207 -1.57 26.82 -12.30
CA ARG A 207 -1.40 26.34 -13.68
C ARG A 207 -0.43 25.18 -13.76
N LYS A 208 -0.50 24.44 -14.87
CA LYS A 208 0.51 23.43 -15.22
C LYS A 208 1.91 24.08 -15.25
N PRO A 209 2.90 23.51 -14.55
CA PRO A 209 4.28 23.95 -14.63
C PRO A 209 4.82 23.80 -16.05
N THR A 210 5.60 24.78 -16.49
CA THR A 210 6.30 24.79 -17.76
C THR A 210 7.79 24.62 -17.53
N ARG A 211 8.53 24.20 -18.57
CA ARG A 211 9.99 24.08 -18.49
C ARG A 211 10.66 25.44 -18.29
N GLY A 212 10.10 26.50 -18.88
CA GLY A 212 10.58 27.88 -18.70
C GLY A 212 10.55 28.35 -17.24
N ASP A 213 9.61 27.87 -16.42
CA ASP A 213 9.54 28.19 -14.99
C ASP A 213 10.79 27.76 -14.20
N PHE A 214 11.56 26.81 -14.74
CA PHE A 214 12.77 26.26 -14.15
C PHE A 214 14.03 26.64 -14.93
N GLY A 215 13.95 27.60 -15.85
CA GLY A 215 15.08 28.00 -16.70
C GLY A 215 15.50 26.92 -17.72
N LEU A 216 14.60 25.97 -18.03
CA LEU A 216 14.88 24.90 -18.97
C LEU A 216 14.37 25.24 -20.39
N PRO A 217 15.08 24.81 -21.45
CA PRO A 217 14.58 24.90 -22.82
C PRO A 217 13.35 24.00 -23.04
N GLU A 218 12.58 24.24 -24.11
CA GLU A 218 11.37 23.47 -24.43
C GLU A 218 11.64 21.96 -24.58
N GLU A 219 12.78 21.61 -25.16
CA GLU A 219 13.27 20.23 -25.22
C GLU A 219 14.38 20.01 -24.19
N SER A 220 14.42 18.81 -23.62
CA SER A 220 15.48 18.48 -22.66
C SER A 220 16.83 18.35 -23.34
N VAL A 221 17.81 19.09 -22.85
CA VAL A 221 19.23 18.95 -23.22
C VAL A 221 19.86 17.66 -22.70
N LEU A 222 19.20 16.99 -21.74
CA LEU A 222 19.60 15.69 -21.21
C LEU A 222 18.63 14.60 -21.69
N PRO A 223 19.07 13.62 -22.49
CA PRO A 223 18.25 12.47 -22.87
C PRO A 223 17.72 11.69 -21.66
N ALA A 224 16.54 11.08 -21.79
CA ALA A 224 15.87 10.40 -20.68
C ALA A 224 16.70 9.28 -20.04
N ASN A 225 17.43 8.51 -20.84
CA ASN A 225 18.34 7.46 -20.37
C ASN A 225 19.51 8.03 -19.56
N VAL A 226 20.09 9.15 -20.00
CA VAL A 226 21.19 9.83 -19.30
C VAL A 226 20.70 10.37 -17.95
N ARG A 227 19.54 11.02 -17.92
CA ARG A 227 18.95 11.49 -16.66
C ARG A 227 18.69 10.35 -15.69
N SER A 228 18.13 9.25 -16.18
CA SER A 228 17.85 8.07 -15.35
C SER A 228 19.13 7.46 -14.79
N ALA A 229 20.21 7.43 -15.58
CA ALA A 229 21.52 6.95 -15.11
C ALA A 229 22.12 7.88 -14.03
N ILE A 230 21.98 9.20 -14.18
CA ILE A 230 22.44 10.16 -13.16
C ILE A 230 21.58 10.06 -11.89
N ASP A 231 20.26 9.97 -12.02
CA ASP A 231 19.35 9.81 -10.89
C ASP A 231 19.68 8.51 -10.12
N GLU A 232 19.92 7.39 -10.81
CA GLU A 232 20.32 6.12 -10.19
C GLU A 232 21.69 6.19 -9.52
N ALA A 233 22.70 6.77 -10.19
CA ALA A 233 24.02 6.96 -9.60
C ALA A 233 23.96 7.84 -8.35
N THR A 234 23.17 8.91 -8.39
CA THR A 234 22.95 9.79 -7.23
C THR A 234 22.28 9.03 -6.09
N ALA A 235 21.24 8.25 -6.38
CA ALA A 235 20.56 7.43 -5.39
C ALA A 235 21.49 6.36 -4.79
N ALA A 236 22.34 5.73 -5.60
CA ALA A 236 23.33 4.76 -5.14
C ALA A 236 24.36 5.41 -4.18
N THR A 237 24.84 6.61 -4.50
CA THR A 237 25.71 7.39 -3.61
C THR A 237 25.02 7.69 -2.28
N ILE A 238 23.76 8.13 -2.29
CA ILE A 238 23.00 8.41 -1.06
C ILE A 238 22.85 7.13 -0.23
N ARG A 239 22.50 6.00 -0.86
CA ARG A 239 22.38 4.70 -0.17
C ARG A 239 23.71 4.28 0.47
N GLN A 240 24.82 4.46 -0.24
CA GLN A 240 26.16 4.17 0.27
C GLN A 240 26.53 5.03 1.49
N TRP A 241 26.05 6.27 1.56
CA TRP A 241 26.25 7.15 2.73
C TRP A 241 25.28 6.88 3.87
N GLY A 242 24.19 6.17 3.58
CA GLY A 242 23.17 5.81 4.54
C GLY A 242 23.61 4.69 5.49
N VAL A 243 22.73 4.42 6.45
CA VAL A 243 22.90 3.33 7.43
C VAL A 243 21.99 2.15 7.12
N ASP A 244 21.36 2.15 5.94
CA ASP A 244 20.36 1.15 5.55
C ASP A 244 20.99 -0.07 4.87
N GLU A 245 22.14 0.07 4.21
CA GLU A 245 22.83 -1.06 3.59
C GLU A 245 23.88 -1.65 4.56
N GLY A 246 23.67 -2.90 4.99
CA GLY A 246 24.64 -3.71 5.74
C GLY A 246 24.66 -3.50 7.27
N LEU A 247 24.07 -2.41 7.75
CA LEU A 247 23.91 -2.13 9.19
C LEU A 247 22.61 -2.68 9.76
N ASP A 248 21.60 -2.90 8.93
CA ASP A 248 20.30 -3.49 9.28
C ASP A 248 20.39 -4.98 9.68
N GLU A 249 21.43 -5.67 9.22
CA GLU A 249 21.79 -7.02 9.67
C GLU A 249 22.40 -7.04 11.08
N ILE A 250 22.97 -5.91 11.53
CA ILE A 250 23.72 -5.79 12.79
C ILE A 250 22.89 -5.07 13.86
N LEU A 251 22.13 -4.05 13.48
CA LEU A 251 21.29 -3.22 14.34
C LEU A 251 19.84 -3.33 13.90
N THR A 252 18.92 -3.61 14.83
CA THR A 252 17.49 -3.75 14.51
C THR A 252 16.60 -2.86 15.39
N GLY A 253 15.48 -2.43 14.81
CA GLY A 253 14.44 -1.67 15.50
C GLY A 253 14.94 -0.33 16.06
N ALA A 254 14.62 -0.06 17.33
CA ALA A 254 14.85 1.23 17.96
C ALA A 254 16.30 1.73 17.91
N ALA A 255 17.29 0.83 17.94
CA ALA A 255 18.70 1.23 17.85
C ALA A 255 19.06 1.81 16.47
N LEU A 256 18.53 1.21 15.41
CA LEU A 256 18.72 1.70 14.04
C LEU A 256 17.97 3.02 13.84
N ASP A 257 16.78 3.17 14.40
CA ASP A 257 16.01 4.42 14.32
C ASP A 257 16.72 5.59 15.03
N VAL A 258 17.29 5.34 16.22
CA VAL A 258 18.11 6.35 16.92
C VAL A 258 19.36 6.72 16.11
N LEU A 259 19.99 5.73 15.46
CA LEU A 259 21.15 5.99 14.60
C LEU A 259 20.74 6.84 13.39
N ARG A 260 19.62 6.51 12.73
CA ARG A 260 19.08 7.30 11.61
C ARG A 260 18.79 8.74 12.01
N GLU A 261 18.12 8.96 13.14
CA GLU A 261 17.86 10.31 13.64
C GLU A 261 19.15 11.08 13.91
N ARG A 262 20.15 10.44 14.54
CA ARG A 262 21.46 11.08 14.75
C ARG A 262 22.19 11.38 13.44
N MET A 263 22.05 10.51 12.44
CA MET A 263 22.62 10.74 11.12
C MET A 263 21.97 11.93 10.43
N VAL A 264 20.65 12.07 10.54
CA VAL A 264 19.91 13.23 10.05
C VAL A 264 20.39 14.51 10.73
N ASP A 265 20.51 14.51 12.07
CA ASP A 265 21.03 15.66 12.82
C ASP A 265 22.46 16.03 12.42
N PHE A 266 23.31 15.02 12.22
CA PHE A 266 24.69 15.20 11.75
C PHE A 266 24.73 15.81 10.34
N GLN A 267 23.98 15.24 9.39
CA GLN A 267 23.90 15.74 8.02
C GLN A 267 23.36 17.18 8.00
N GLN A 268 22.34 17.47 8.81
CA GLN A 268 21.77 18.81 8.96
C GLN A 268 22.83 19.80 9.46
N ALA A 269 23.59 19.42 10.50
CA ALA A 269 24.64 20.27 11.07
C ALA A 269 25.80 20.51 10.09
N VAL A 270 26.17 19.50 9.29
CA VAL A 270 27.28 19.59 8.33
C VAL A 270 26.89 20.39 7.09
N ILE A 271 25.71 20.15 6.54
CA ILE A 271 25.23 20.82 5.32
C ILE A 271 24.75 22.24 5.64
N GLY A 272 24.26 22.49 6.86
CA GLY A 272 23.84 23.81 7.32
C GLY A 272 22.47 24.23 6.78
N VAL A 273 21.57 23.29 6.56
CA VAL A 273 20.19 23.54 6.08
C VAL A 273 19.16 23.17 7.14
N ASN A 274 17.93 23.65 6.98
CA ASN A 274 16.82 23.20 7.82
C ASN A 274 16.41 21.77 7.45
N ARG A 275 15.80 21.05 8.40
CA ARG A 275 15.39 19.64 8.22
C ARG A 275 14.48 19.44 6.99
N ASP A 276 13.59 20.39 6.70
CA ASP A 276 12.70 20.33 5.53
C ASP A 276 13.43 20.46 4.18
N GLN A 277 14.65 20.96 4.18
CA GLN A 277 15.49 21.16 2.97
C GLN A 277 16.57 20.08 2.85
N LEU A 278 16.71 19.21 3.86
CA LEU A 278 17.85 18.33 4.01
C LEU A 278 17.94 17.30 2.89
N ASP A 279 16.82 16.66 2.52
CA ASP A 279 16.79 15.64 1.46
C ASP A 279 17.25 16.18 0.11
N ASP A 280 16.81 17.39 -0.25
CA ASP A 280 17.22 18.04 -1.49
C ASP A 280 18.70 18.45 -1.44
N ALA A 281 19.17 18.94 -0.29
CA ALA A 281 20.58 19.29 -0.13
C ALA A 281 21.50 18.05 -0.18
N ILE A 282 21.11 16.94 0.47
CA ILE A 282 21.82 15.66 0.37
C ILE A 282 21.89 15.19 -1.09
N HIS A 283 20.77 15.30 -1.82
CA HIS A 283 20.74 14.93 -3.22
C HIS A 283 21.65 15.81 -4.09
N GLU A 284 21.76 17.11 -3.80
CA GLU A 284 22.69 18.02 -4.47
C GLU A 284 24.15 17.68 -4.18
N VAL A 285 24.48 17.38 -2.92
CA VAL A 285 25.83 16.95 -2.52
C VAL A 285 26.19 15.62 -3.20
N ALA A 286 25.27 14.65 -3.23
CA ALA A 286 25.44 13.37 -3.90
C ALA A 286 25.64 13.53 -5.41
N ALA A 287 24.80 14.32 -6.09
CA ALA A 287 24.95 14.58 -7.52
C ALA A 287 26.30 15.25 -7.84
N SER A 288 26.71 16.22 -7.01
CA SER A 288 28.00 16.92 -7.18
C SER A 288 29.21 15.99 -7.03
N SER A 289 29.08 14.93 -6.23
CA SER A 289 30.15 13.94 -6.05
C SER A 289 30.39 13.06 -7.29
N LEU A 290 29.50 13.07 -8.28
CA LEU A 290 29.61 12.25 -9.50
C LEU A 290 30.63 12.78 -10.51
N GLY A 291 31.30 13.91 -10.23
CA GLY A 291 32.30 14.50 -11.12
C GLY A 291 31.73 15.06 -12.43
N LEU A 292 30.43 15.39 -12.45
CA LEU A 292 29.77 16.03 -13.57
C LEU A 292 30.14 17.52 -13.63
N SER A 293 30.09 18.12 -14.83
CA SER A 293 30.32 19.56 -14.96
C SER A 293 29.19 20.38 -14.34
N ASP A 294 29.50 21.60 -13.90
CA ASP A 294 28.53 22.51 -13.26
C ASP A 294 27.29 22.74 -14.12
N GLY A 295 27.45 22.86 -15.44
CA GLY A 295 26.33 23.01 -16.37
C GLY A 295 25.41 21.78 -16.42
N VAL A 296 25.97 20.58 -16.32
CA VAL A 296 25.18 19.33 -16.25
C VAL A 296 24.49 19.22 -14.90
N LEU A 297 25.17 19.52 -13.80
CA LEU A 297 24.57 19.51 -12.46
C LEU A 297 23.39 20.48 -12.35
N ALA A 298 23.56 21.71 -12.86
CA ALA A 298 22.49 22.70 -12.93
C ALA A 298 21.29 22.20 -13.75
N ALA A 299 21.55 21.59 -14.91
CA ALA A 299 20.49 21.01 -15.75
C ALA A 299 19.77 19.84 -15.07
N VAL A 300 20.49 18.95 -14.37
CA VAL A 300 19.91 17.82 -13.60
C VAL A 300 19.02 18.34 -12.48
N LYS A 301 19.51 19.32 -11.70
CA LYS A 301 18.74 19.95 -10.62
C LYS A 301 17.45 20.58 -11.13
N ALA A 302 17.54 21.42 -12.17
CA ALA A 302 16.38 22.06 -12.77
C ALA A 302 15.38 21.04 -13.34
N GLU A 303 15.86 19.99 -14.01
CA GLU A 303 15.01 18.94 -14.57
C GLU A 303 14.34 18.07 -13.49
N ARG A 304 15.00 17.82 -12.36
CA ARG A 304 14.40 17.16 -11.19
C ARG A 304 13.28 18.01 -10.60
N ALA A 305 13.52 19.30 -10.38
CA ALA A 305 12.53 20.24 -9.85
C ALA A 305 11.30 20.37 -10.77
N TYR A 306 11.52 20.50 -12.10
CA TYR A 306 10.43 20.51 -13.07
C TYR A 306 9.61 19.21 -13.05
N ARG A 307 10.26 18.04 -13.01
CA ARG A 307 9.58 16.74 -12.95
C ARG A 307 8.77 16.59 -11.65
N GLN A 308 9.31 16.99 -10.51
CA GLN A 308 8.60 16.97 -9.22
C GLN A 308 7.38 17.88 -9.24
N SER A 309 7.53 19.13 -9.69
CA SER A 309 6.42 20.08 -9.81
C SER A 309 5.35 19.59 -10.79
N SER A 310 5.76 19.03 -11.94
CA SER A 310 4.86 18.42 -12.91
C SER A 310 4.07 17.24 -12.32
N LYS A 311 4.73 16.37 -11.54
CA LYS A 311 4.10 15.25 -10.85
C LYS A 311 3.13 15.73 -9.76
N HIS A 312 3.49 16.78 -9.03
CA HIS A 312 2.62 17.42 -8.04
C HIS A 312 1.34 17.96 -8.70
N TRP A 313 1.50 18.72 -9.79
CA TRP A 313 0.36 19.20 -10.61
C TRP A 313 -0.53 18.06 -11.11
N GLN A 314 0.06 17.00 -11.67
CA GLN A 314 -0.70 15.84 -12.13
C GLN A 314 -1.48 15.17 -10.98
N SER A 315 -0.87 15.07 -9.80
CA SER A 315 -1.52 14.51 -8.61
C SER A 315 -2.69 15.37 -8.14
N TYR A 316 -2.54 16.69 -8.16
CA TYR A 316 -3.61 17.65 -7.86
C TYR A 316 -4.78 17.52 -8.85
N VAL A 317 -4.50 17.52 -10.16
CA VAL A 317 -5.54 17.37 -11.19
C VAL A 317 -6.25 16.02 -11.05
N GLN A 318 -5.51 14.95 -10.80
CA GLN A 318 -6.08 13.62 -10.59
C GLN A 318 -6.95 13.56 -9.32
N TRP A 319 -6.51 14.20 -8.23
CA TRP A 319 -7.28 14.32 -7.00
C TRP A 319 -8.58 15.07 -7.23
N GLN A 320 -8.53 16.21 -7.92
CA GLN A 320 -9.69 17.03 -8.23
C GLN A 320 -10.68 16.29 -9.14
N THR A 321 -10.17 15.63 -10.19
CA THR A 321 -11.00 14.92 -11.17
C THR A 321 -11.71 13.71 -10.57
N ASN A 322 -11.02 12.94 -9.73
CA ASN A 322 -11.56 11.70 -9.16
C ASN A 322 -12.26 11.91 -7.81
N ARG A 323 -12.47 13.17 -7.39
CA ARG A 323 -13.01 13.45 -6.06
C ARG A 323 -14.50 13.13 -6.01
N ASN A 324 -14.91 12.39 -4.98
CA ASN A 324 -16.32 12.21 -4.68
C ASN A 324 -16.95 13.58 -4.33
N PRO A 325 -18.07 14.00 -4.97
CA PRO A 325 -18.65 15.33 -4.78
C PRO A 325 -19.04 15.64 -3.33
N ALA A 326 -19.70 14.70 -2.63
CA ALA A 326 -20.09 14.89 -1.24
C ALA A 326 -18.87 15.03 -0.31
N ARG A 327 -17.78 14.29 -0.60
CA ARG A 327 -16.52 14.43 0.13
C ARG A 327 -15.84 15.77 -0.15
N ALA A 328 -15.87 16.24 -1.40
CA ALA A 328 -15.32 17.54 -1.78
C ALA A 328 -16.05 18.71 -1.10
N GLU A 329 -17.38 18.64 -1.00
CA GLU A 329 -18.19 19.66 -0.29
C GLU A 329 -17.82 19.73 1.20
N MET A 330 -17.69 18.57 1.85
CA MET A 330 -17.28 18.52 3.27
C MET A 330 -15.86 19.05 3.45
N GLU A 331 -14.94 18.74 2.55
CA GLU A 331 -13.58 19.28 2.58
C GLU A 331 -13.53 20.80 2.40
N ALA A 332 -14.32 21.35 1.49
CA ALA A 332 -14.43 22.80 1.30
C ALA A 332 -15.01 23.48 2.56
N LYS A 333 -15.97 22.82 3.23
CA LYS A 333 -16.60 23.35 4.45
C LYS A 333 -15.70 23.33 5.68
N PHE A 334 -14.94 22.25 5.89
CA PHE A 334 -14.15 22.05 7.12
C PHE A 334 -12.64 22.27 6.92
N GLY A 335 -12.19 22.38 5.67
CA GLY A 335 -10.80 22.66 5.30
C GLY A 335 -9.85 21.46 5.35
N TYR A 336 -10.34 20.23 5.53
CA TYR A 336 -9.53 19.01 5.52
C TYR A 336 -10.37 17.75 5.31
N ASP A 337 -9.70 16.63 5.02
CA ASP A 337 -10.34 15.35 4.68
C ASP A 337 -10.87 14.59 5.91
N LEU A 338 -12.16 14.72 6.20
CA LEU A 338 -12.81 14.11 7.37
C LEU A 338 -12.83 12.57 7.34
N LYS A 339 -12.92 11.93 6.15
CA LYS A 339 -12.90 10.46 6.04
C LYS A 339 -11.50 9.93 6.37
N HIS A 340 -10.45 10.59 5.89
CA HIS A 340 -9.08 10.23 6.26
C HIS A 340 -8.77 10.53 7.73
N ALA A 341 -9.33 11.61 8.30
CA ALA A 341 -9.19 11.93 9.72
C ALA A 341 -9.79 10.87 10.65
N SER A 342 -11.04 10.46 10.40
CA SER A 342 -11.68 9.37 11.15
C SER A 342 -10.87 8.06 11.02
N HIS A 343 -10.37 7.75 9.82
CA HIS A 343 -9.55 6.57 9.59
C HIS A 343 -8.20 6.62 10.31
N LEU A 344 -7.54 7.79 10.34
CA LEU A 344 -6.29 8.02 11.07
C LEU A 344 -6.46 7.66 12.55
N VAL A 345 -7.47 8.24 13.21
CA VAL A 345 -7.73 8.00 14.64
C VAL A 345 -8.06 6.53 14.90
N ARG A 346 -8.93 5.93 14.08
CA ARG A 346 -9.28 4.51 14.17
C ARG A 346 -8.03 3.61 14.12
N LEU A 347 -7.17 3.81 13.12
CA LEU A 347 -5.96 2.98 12.95
C LEU A 347 -5.01 3.10 14.14
N MET A 348 -4.80 4.32 14.65
CA MET A 348 -3.95 4.52 15.82
C MET A 348 -4.53 3.83 17.05
N ARG A 349 -5.82 4.01 17.34
CA ARG A 349 -6.48 3.36 18.49
C ARG A 349 -6.49 1.85 18.38
N THR A 350 -6.81 1.30 17.20
CA THR A 350 -6.79 -0.14 16.96
C THR A 350 -5.38 -0.71 17.16
N GLY A 351 -4.34 -0.04 16.64
CA GLY A 351 -2.95 -0.48 16.86
C GLY A 351 -2.55 -0.47 18.34
N THR A 352 -2.94 0.57 19.08
CA THR A 352 -2.72 0.67 20.53
C THR A 352 -3.43 -0.44 21.29
N GLU A 353 -4.70 -0.71 20.96
CA GLU A 353 -5.49 -1.79 21.56
C GLU A 353 -4.87 -3.16 21.33
N ILE A 354 -4.44 -3.46 20.10
CA ILE A 354 -3.77 -4.74 19.80
C ILE A 354 -2.54 -4.91 20.68
N LEU A 355 -1.68 -3.88 20.78
CA LEU A 355 -0.44 -3.97 21.56
C LEU A 355 -0.71 -4.08 23.06
N ARG A 356 -1.70 -3.34 23.57
CA ARG A 356 -2.04 -3.29 25.00
C ARG A 356 -2.79 -4.54 25.45
N ASP A 357 -3.83 -4.93 24.71
CA ASP A 357 -4.81 -5.93 25.11
C ASP A 357 -4.53 -7.31 24.49
N GLY A 358 -3.73 -7.37 23.42
CA GLY A 358 -3.52 -8.60 22.67
C GLY A 358 -4.75 -9.05 21.89
N ASP A 359 -5.62 -8.12 21.51
CA ASP A 359 -6.86 -8.40 20.79
C ASP A 359 -7.18 -7.32 19.75
N LEU A 360 -7.84 -7.69 18.66
CA LEU A 360 -8.23 -6.79 17.58
C LEU A 360 -9.76 -6.66 17.55
N ARG A 361 -10.26 -5.48 17.93
CA ARG A 361 -11.69 -5.16 17.91
C ARG A 361 -12.06 -4.46 16.61
N VAL A 362 -12.71 -5.20 15.71
CA VAL A 362 -13.24 -4.65 14.45
C VAL A 362 -14.41 -3.71 14.75
N LEU A 363 -15.44 -4.18 15.46
CA LEU A 363 -16.53 -3.33 15.94
C LEU A 363 -15.95 -2.31 16.93
N ARG A 364 -16.08 -1.02 16.62
CA ARG A 364 -15.41 0.04 17.36
C ARG A 364 -16.24 0.47 18.57
N PRO A 365 -15.69 0.41 19.79
CA PRO A 365 -16.39 0.95 20.97
C PRO A 365 -16.50 2.48 20.91
N ASP A 366 -15.64 3.12 20.12
CA ASP A 366 -15.58 4.57 19.88
C ASP A 366 -16.24 5.00 18.55
N ALA A 367 -17.14 4.17 18.00
CA ALA A 367 -17.78 4.43 16.71
C ALA A 367 -18.48 5.80 16.64
N ASP A 368 -19.16 6.22 17.71
CA ASP A 368 -19.85 7.52 17.78
C ASP A 368 -18.88 8.70 17.64
N GLU A 369 -17.72 8.63 18.31
CA GLU A 369 -16.69 9.66 18.22
C GLU A 369 -16.06 9.68 16.82
N LEU A 370 -15.75 8.50 16.28
CA LEU A 370 -15.19 8.38 14.93
C LEU A 370 -16.16 8.91 13.86
N LEU A 371 -17.47 8.72 14.06
CA LEU A 371 -18.53 9.32 13.24
C LEU A 371 -18.63 10.84 13.45
N ALA A 372 -18.46 11.33 14.66
CA ALA A 372 -18.43 12.77 14.94
C ALA A 372 -17.26 13.46 14.23
N ILE A 373 -16.06 12.85 14.22
CA ILE A 373 -14.92 13.29 13.41
C ILE A 373 -15.29 13.29 11.93
N ARG A 374 -15.91 12.20 11.43
CA ARG A 374 -16.32 12.08 10.02
C ARG A 374 -17.39 13.11 9.61
N LYS A 375 -18.14 13.65 10.58
CA LYS A 375 -19.15 14.71 10.41
C LYS A 375 -18.61 16.12 10.64
N GLY A 376 -17.34 16.28 11.00
CA GLY A 376 -16.68 17.58 11.17
C GLY A 376 -16.87 18.22 12.54
N ALA A 377 -17.18 17.43 13.57
CA ALA A 377 -17.28 17.94 14.95
C ALA A 377 -15.93 18.33 15.56
N TYR A 378 -14.83 17.90 14.95
CA TYR A 378 -13.46 18.18 15.36
C TYR A 378 -12.82 19.10 14.34
N THR A 379 -11.91 19.95 14.81
CA THR A 379 -11.03 20.76 13.96
C THR A 379 -9.84 19.93 13.46
N TYR A 380 -9.14 20.46 12.45
CA TYR A 380 -7.91 19.85 11.95
C TYR A 380 -6.88 19.71 13.08
N GLU A 381 -6.71 20.76 13.88
CA GLU A 381 -5.76 20.82 14.98
C GLU A 381 -6.08 19.78 16.08
N GLN A 382 -7.36 19.65 16.45
CA GLN A 382 -7.80 18.61 17.40
C GLN A 382 -7.53 17.19 16.88
N VAL A 383 -7.76 16.92 15.60
CA VAL A 383 -7.44 15.61 15.01
C VAL A 383 -5.94 15.32 15.07
N LEU A 384 -5.09 16.32 14.83
CA LEU A 384 -3.64 16.17 14.94
C LEU A 384 -3.21 15.89 16.39
N GLU A 385 -3.82 16.58 17.36
CA GLU A 385 -3.54 16.37 18.78
C GLU A 385 -3.93 14.96 19.23
N ILE A 386 -5.10 14.47 18.81
CA ILE A 386 -5.52 13.08 19.03
C ILE A 386 -4.51 12.12 18.40
N ALA A 387 -4.13 12.33 17.14
CA ALA A 387 -3.19 11.45 16.46
C ALA A 387 -1.82 11.39 17.16
N ALA A 388 -1.31 12.53 17.64
CA ALA A 388 -0.05 12.59 18.39
C ALA A 388 -0.16 11.88 19.75
N THR A 389 -1.28 12.06 20.45
CA THR A 389 -1.57 11.39 21.73
C THR A 389 -1.64 9.87 21.55
N GLU A 390 -2.37 9.41 20.54
CA GLU A 390 -2.52 7.98 20.24
C GLU A 390 -1.21 7.36 19.76
N GLU A 391 -0.38 8.09 19.00
CA GLU A 391 0.95 7.61 18.61
C GLU A 391 1.86 7.42 19.84
N ALA A 392 1.83 8.36 20.80
CA ALA A 392 2.55 8.22 22.06
C ALA A 392 2.02 7.04 22.89
N ALA A 393 0.71 6.86 22.95
CA ALA A 393 0.08 5.73 23.63
C ALA A 393 0.46 4.38 22.98
N MET A 394 0.50 4.32 21.64
CA MET A 394 0.92 3.12 20.91
C MET A 394 2.38 2.77 21.22
N LYS A 395 3.28 3.77 21.21
CA LYS A 395 4.69 3.60 21.60
C LYS A 395 4.82 3.09 23.04
N ALA A 396 4.05 3.63 23.98
CA ALA A 396 4.04 3.16 25.36
C ALA A 396 3.53 1.72 25.47
N ALA A 397 2.42 1.38 24.79
CA ALA A 397 1.85 0.04 24.77
C ALA A 397 2.83 -1.00 24.20
N MET A 398 3.60 -0.64 23.16
CA MET A 398 4.63 -1.50 22.56
C MET A 398 5.68 -1.97 23.58
N LEU A 399 6.09 -1.08 24.50
CA LEU A 399 7.10 -1.38 25.53
C LEU A 399 6.61 -2.43 26.53
N THR A 400 5.33 -2.37 26.92
CA THR A 400 4.74 -3.29 27.90
C THR A 400 3.97 -4.46 27.27
N SER A 401 3.87 -4.51 25.93
CA SER A 401 3.10 -5.52 25.22
C SER A 401 3.62 -6.93 25.47
N ARG A 402 2.68 -7.87 25.71
CA ARG A 402 2.94 -9.31 25.87
C ARG A 402 2.92 -10.07 24.54
N LEU A 403 2.59 -9.41 23.44
CA LEU A 403 2.60 -10.03 22.12
C LEU A 403 4.02 -10.44 21.71
N PRO A 404 4.17 -11.51 20.90
CA PRO A 404 5.48 -11.90 20.38
C PRO A 404 6.02 -10.86 19.40
N LYS A 405 7.35 -10.85 19.18
CA LYS A 405 8.00 -9.94 18.21
C LYS A 405 7.45 -10.14 16.79
N THR A 406 7.22 -11.40 16.42
CA THR A 406 6.67 -11.82 15.13
C THR A 406 5.55 -12.83 15.36
N PRO A 407 4.60 -13.00 14.41
CA PRO A 407 3.62 -14.08 14.49
C PRO A 407 4.29 -15.46 14.52
N ASP A 408 3.58 -16.46 15.03
CA ASP A 408 4.05 -17.84 15.07
C ASP A 408 3.97 -18.44 13.66
N HIS A 409 5.00 -18.16 12.85
CA HIS A 409 5.04 -18.52 11.43
C HIS A 409 4.94 -20.04 11.22
N GLU A 410 5.53 -20.85 12.08
CA GLU A 410 5.48 -22.31 11.98
C GLU A 410 4.06 -22.85 12.20
N LYS A 411 3.36 -22.38 13.24
CA LYS A 411 1.97 -22.80 13.47
C LYS A 411 1.01 -22.28 12.40
N ILE A 412 1.21 -21.04 11.95
CA ILE A 412 0.41 -20.47 10.86
C ILE A 412 0.60 -21.30 9.57
N ASP A 413 1.83 -21.67 9.25
CA ASP A 413 2.13 -22.48 8.06
C ASP A 413 1.55 -23.91 8.19
N ALA A 414 1.65 -24.52 9.37
CA ALA A 414 1.03 -25.82 9.62
C ALA A 414 -0.49 -25.80 9.40
N ILE A 415 -1.19 -24.76 9.86
CA ILE A 415 -2.64 -24.58 9.63
C ILE A 415 -2.93 -24.37 8.14
N LEU A 416 -2.12 -23.55 7.45
CA LEU A 416 -2.25 -23.31 6.02
C LEU A 416 -2.13 -24.63 5.24
N LEU A 417 -1.08 -25.40 5.46
CA LEU A 417 -0.83 -26.67 4.78
C LEU A 417 -1.94 -27.69 5.07
N ALA A 418 -2.33 -27.87 6.33
CA ALA A 418 -3.42 -28.77 6.71
C ALA A 418 -4.75 -28.39 6.06
N THR A 419 -5.00 -27.09 5.87
CA THR A 419 -6.19 -26.58 5.19
C THR A 419 -6.14 -26.85 3.68
N LEU A 420 -4.97 -26.67 3.06
CA LEU A 420 -4.77 -26.94 1.63
C LEU A 420 -4.83 -28.42 1.28
N ASP A 421 -4.35 -29.30 2.17
CA ASP A 421 -4.33 -30.76 1.95
C ASP A 421 -5.73 -31.39 2.03
N ARG A 422 -6.60 -30.85 2.90
CA ARG A 422 -8.00 -31.27 3.02
C ARG A 422 -8.89 -30.76 1.89
N SER A 423 -8.39 -29.80 1.11
CA SER A 423 -9.15 -29.14 0.05
C SER A 423 -8.86 -29.78 -1.31
N PRO A 424 -9.89 -30.10 -2.11
CA PRO A 424 -9.73 -30.77 -3.40
C PRO A 424 -8.88 -29.99 -4.43
#